data_AF-A0A8H4AI63-F1
#
_entry.id   AF-A0A8H4AI63-F1
#
_cell.length_a   1.000
_cell.length_b   1.000
_cell.length_c   1.000
_cell.angle_alpha   90.00
_cell.angle_beta   90.00
_cell.angle_gamma   90.00
#
_symmetry.space_group_name_H-M   'P 1'
#
loop_
_entity.id
_entity.type
_entity.pdbx_description
1 polymer ?
#
loop_
_entity_poly.entity_id
_entity_poly.type
_entity_poly.pdbx_seq_one_letter_code
_entity_poly.pdbx_strand_id
1 'polypeptide(L)'
;MGRRRPFMIIGGLLVCLSMVSIAYSKEWAATLCGKKRSNSPLDDEEIKKMAIMIAVVGFYILDFSLNAVQASIRALVLDIPPVYQQEAANAWAGRMLHIGNIVGYFTGFLDLLALFPFLGSNQLQVLCIVAIIVFTLSLLYTCLNVKEQIYEPVDNDPRAIRYLPSPIQKICNVQFFSWMGWFPFLFFSSSWIASVYARTHSTDDPDYFDKSTRYGSFALLIYSWTSFVAGALIPQITPTSPSSKNPFTIYNIYIISHILFALIAWCTLFVNTVEQSIILIGSFGIPWAISMWVPFALVGEYVQQEDERQIEENTDVRPLNNNDIEQDTCMNLEHSPTSSSTTSTLENEEKFAAGMILGVHNLYIVLPQLVVSLTSSMLIKLVNDITHDENNDKFGWVFRFGGIMAIIAAILSRYLDDLHVCRR
;
A
#
# COMPACT_ATOMS: atom_id res chain seq x y z
N MET A 1 -24.44 14.25 -0.33
CA MET A 1 -23.00 13.91 -0.27
C MET A 1 -22.87 12.46 -0.67
N GLY A 2 -21.88 12.10 -1.50
CA GLY A 2 -21.66 10.70 -1.84
C GLY A 2 -21.26 9.87 -0.61
N ARG A 3 -21.33 8.54 -0.74
CA ARG A 3 -21.14 7.58 0.35
C ARG A 3 -19.77 7.69 1.02
N ARG A 4 -18.72 8.12 0.30
CA ARG A 4 -17.32 7.99 0.75
C ARG A 4 -16.73 9.28 1.28
N ARG A 5 -17.18 10.44 0.77
CA ARG A 5 -16.71 11.76 1.23
C ARG A 5 -16.77 11.98 2.75
N PRO A 6 -17.83 11.59 3.48
CA PRO A 6 -17.85 11.71 4.94
C PRO A 6 -16.78 10.87 5.63
N PHE A 7 -16.54 9.64 5.17
CA PHE A 7 -15.50 8.76 5.72
C PHE A 7 -14.10 9.31 5.47
N MET A 8 -13.85 9.86 4.29
CA MET A 8 -12.58 10.53 3.98
C MET A 8 -12.33 11.75 4.86
N ILE A 9 -13.35 12.59 5.11
CA ILE A 9 -13.22 13.78 5.95
C ILE A 9 -12.99 13.38 7.41
N ILE A 10 -13.78 12.45 7.94
CA ILE A 10 -13.63 11.99 9.34
C ILE A 10 -12.27 11.31 9.53
N GLY A 11 -11.90 10.40 8.63
CA GLY A 11 -10.59 9.77 8.65
C GLY A 11 -9.45 10.79 8.54
N GLY A 12 -9.57 11.77 7.65
CA GLY A 12 -8.58 12.83 7.49
C GLY A 12 -8.41 13.72 8.72
N LEU A 13 -9.51 14.05 9.42
CA LEU A 13 -9.45 14.78 10.69
C LEU A 13 -8.75 13.96 11.77
N LEU A 14 -9.03 12.65 11.85
CA LEU A 14 -8.36 11.75 12.79
C LEU A 14 -6.86 11.60 12.49
N VAL A 15 -6.46 11.57 11.21
CA VAL A 15 -5.05 11.62 10.79
C VAL A 15 -4.39 12.90 11.30
N CYS A 16 -5.02 14.07 11.09
CA CYS A 16 -4.44 15.33 11.55
C CYS A 16 -4.29 15.38 13.09
N LEU A 17 -5.33 14.96 13.81
CA LEU A 17 -5.33 14.93 15.27
C LEU A 17 -4.25 13.97 15.82
N SER A 18 -4.14 12.78 15.26
CA SER A 18 -3.14 11.79 15.69
C SER A 18 -1.71 12.24 15.41
N MET A 19 -1.44 12.88 14.27
CA MET A 19 -0.12 13.44 13.97
C MET A 19 0.29 14.54 14.96
N VAL A 20 -0.65 15.42 15.35
CA VAL A 20 -0.40 16.44 16.39
C VAL A 20 -0.13 15.77 17.75
N SER A 21 -0.91 14.76 18.11
CA SER A 21 -0.70 14.00 19.36
C SER A 21 0.68 13.34 19.43
N ILE A 22 1.18 12.79 18.31
CA ILE A 22 2.51 12.17 18.24
C ILE A 22 3.61 13.24 18.33
N ALA A 23 3.50 14.30 17.53
CA ALA A 23 4.50 15.37 17.44
C ALA A 23 4.71 16.10 18.77
N TYR A 24 3.64 16.30 19.53
CA TYR A 24 3.65 17.03 20.79
C TYR A 24 3.41 16.13 22.02
N SER A 25 3.72 14.83 21.90
CA SER A 25 3.45 13.82 22.93
C SER A 25 4.05 14.17 24.30
N LYS A 26 5.26 14.76 24.33
CA LYS A 26 5.93 15.18 25.57
C LYS A 26 5.22 16.37 26.22
N GLU A 27 4.79 17.34 25.42
CA GLU A 27 4.08 18.54 25.86
C GLU A 27 2.70 18.16 26.40
N TRP A 28 1.96 17.31 25.68
CA TRP A 28 0.68 16.76 26.13
C TRP A 28 0.84 15.99 27.45
N ALA A 29 1.83 15.10 27.55
CA ALA A 29 2.11 14.37 28.79
C ALA A 29 2.42 15.33 29.95
N ALA A 30 3.25 16.36 29.73
CA ALA A 30 3.56 17.35 30.76
C ALA A 30 2.34 18.15 31.21
N THR A 31 1.40 18.46 30.29
CA THR A 31 0.14 19.14 30.65
C THR A 31 -0.81 18.23 31.42
N LEU A 32 -0.93 16.96 31.03
CA LEU A 32 -1.83 15.98 31.67
C LEU A 32 -1.33 15.54 33.05
N CYS A 33 -0.02 15.40 33.23
CA CYS A 33 0.61 15.13 34.53
C CYS A 33 0.68 16.38 35.44
N GLY A 34 0.18 17.54 35.00
CA GLY A 34 0.00 18.70 35.86
C GLY A 34 1.26 19.53 36.14
N LYS A 35 2.28 19.52 35.26
CA LYS A 35 3.53 20.30 35.44
C LYS A 35 3.31 21.83 35.55
N LYS A 36 2.14 22.33 35.15
CA LYS A 36 1.71 23.73 35.38
C LYS A 36 1.14 24.01 36.78
N ARG A 37 0.92 23.01 37.64
CA ARG A 37 0.18 23.13 38.91
C ARG A 37 0.94 22.68 40.16
N SER A 38 2.11 22.07 40.04
CA SER A 38 2.93 21.69 41.20
C SER A 38 4.41 21.98 40.96
N ASN A 39 5.02 22.76 41.85
CA ASN A 39 6.48 22.99 41.95
C ASN A 39 7.22 21.78 42.57
N SER A 40 6.59 20.61 42.64
CA SER A 40 7.27 19.37 43.02
C SER A 40 8.10 18.85 41.85
N PRO A 41 9.24 18.19 42.09
CA PRO A 41 9.91 17.37 41.10
C PRO A 41 8.99 16.17 40.80
N LEU A 42 7.95 16.40 40.00
CA LEU A 42 7.13 15.35 39.41
C LEU A 42 8.08 14.49 38.59
N ASP A 43 8.15 13.21 38.95
CA ASP A 43 9.07 12.23 38.38
C ASP A 43 9.07 12.36 36.85
N ASP A 44 10.18 12.81 36.28
CA ASP A 44 10.36 12.89 34.83
C ASP A 44 10.10 11.52 34.17
N GLU A 45 10.17 10.44 34.95
CA GLU A 45 9.78 9.09 34.56
C GLU A 45 8.28 8.92 34.29
N GLU A 46 7.39 9.50 35.10
CA GLU A 46 5.94 9.45 34.87
C GLU A 46 5.55 10.21 33.59
N ILE A 47 6.14 11.38 33.38
CA ILE A 47 5.93 12.18 32.16
C ILE A 47 6.43 11.41 30.93
N LYS A 48 7.60 10.77 31.02
CA LYS A 48 8.13 9.93 29.94
C LYS A 48 7.20 8.75 29.63
N LYS A 49 6.74 8.03 30.65
CA LYS A 49 5.80 6.90 30.48
C LYS A 49 4.49 7.35 29.83
N MET A 50 3.93 8.48 30.28
CA MET A 50 2.72 9.06 29.70
C MET A 50 2.93 9.51 28.25
N ALA A 51 4.07 10.14 27.94
CA ALA A 51 4.40 10.56 26.57
C ALA A 51 4.50 9.37 25.61
N ILE A 52 5.13 8.27 26.06
CA ILE A 52 5.18 7.01 25.29
C ILE A 52 3.76 6.48 25.06
N MET A 53 2.91 6.46 26.10
CA MET A 53 1.53 5.99 25.97
C MET A 53 0.72 6.82 24.95
N ILE A 54 0.82 8.15 25.02
CA ILE A 54 0.16 9.07 24.06
C ILE A 54 0.66 8.83 22.64
N ALA A 55 1.98 8.68 22.47
CA ALA A 55 2.57 8.43 21.16
C ALA A 55 2.11 7.08 20.57
N VAL A 56 2.06 6.02 21.39
CA VAL A 56 1.60 4.69 20.97
C VAL A 56 0.13 4.71 20.57
N VAL A 57 -0.75 5.29 21.40
CA VAL A 57 -2.19 5.41 21.09
C VAL A 57 -2.39 6.27 19.83
N GLY A 58 -1.69 7.40 19.75
CA GLY A 58 -1.71 8.27 18.57
C GLY A 58 -1.29 7.53 17.31
N PHE A 59 -0.24 6.72 17.37
CA PHE A 59 0.25 5.93 16.25
C PHE A 59 -0.77 4.91 15.75
N TYR A 60 -1.47 4.19 16.66
CA TYR A 60 -2.52 3.26 16.27
C TYR A 60 -3.73 3.97 15.62
N ILE A 61 -4.13 5.13 16.16
CA ILE A 61 -5.22 5.94 15.56
C ILE A 61 -4.80 6.45 14.18
N LEU A 62 -3.55 6.91 14.04
CA LEU A 62 -2.99 7.36 12.78
C LEU A 62 -3.05 6.26 11.73
N ASP A 63 -2.57 5.07 12.07
CA ASP A 63 -2.50 3.93 11.18
C ASP A 63 -3.89 3.47 10.70
N PHE A 64 -4.84 3.32 11.63
CA PHE A 64 -6.22 2.97 11.29
C PHE A 64 -6.87 4.02 10.39
N SER A 65 -6.66 5.30 10.70
CA SER A 65 -7.27 6.42 9.96
C SER A 65 -6.65 6.57 8.57
N LEU A 66 -5.33 6.41 8.44
CA LEU A 66 -4.63 6.41 7.14
C LEU A 66 -5.12 5.27 6.27
N ASN A 67 -5.24 4.06 6.81
CA ASN A 67 -5.77 2.90 6.07
C ASN A 67 -7.21 3.16 5.58
N ALA A 68 -8.07 3.76 6.41
CA ALA A 68 -9.43 4.11 6.02
C ALA A 68 -9.48 5.17 4.89
N VAL A 69 -8.64 6.21 4.98
CA VAL A 69 -8.53 7.24 3.93
C VAL A 69 -7.96 6.66 2.64
N GLN A 70 -6.91 5.84 2.73
CA GLN A 70 -6.30 5.17 1.57
C GLN A 70 -7.29 4.24 0.87
N ALA A 71 -8.02 3.42 1.61
CA ALA A 71 -9.05 2.54 1.05
C ALA A 71 -10.13 3.34 0.32
N SER A 72 -10.57 4.46 0.90
CA SER A 72 -11.57 5.34 0.30
C SER A 72 -11.08 5.99 -1.00
N ILE A 73 -9.86 6.55 -0.99
CA ILE A 73 -9.26 7.21 -2.17
C ILE A 73 -8.98 6.20 -3.28
N ARG A 74 -8.42 5.03 -2.96
CA ARG A 74 -8.16 3.97 -3.97
C ARG A 74 -9.44 3.55 -4.65
N ALA A 75 -10.51 3.41 -3.90
CA ALA A 75 -11.77 2.98 -4.47
C ALA A 75 -12.41 4.10 -5.33
N LEU A 76 -12.09 5.38 -5.14
CA LEU A 76 -12.52 6.46 -6.06
C LEU A 76 -11.89 6.35 -7.45
N VAL A 77 -10.64 5.85 -7.54
CA VAL A 77 -9.94 5.66 -8.83
C VAL A 77 -10.66 4.66 -9.73
N LEU A 78 -11.50 3.80 -9.16
CA LEU A 78 -12.23 2.76 -9.89
C LEU A 78 -13.71 3.11 -10.05
N ASP A 79 -14.30 3.80 -9.08
CA ASP A 79 -15.71 4.18 -9.12
C ASP A 79 -16.01 5.36 -10.06
N ILE A 80 -15.05 6.26 -10.31
CA ILE A 80 -15.31 7.50 -11.08
C ILE A 80 -15.02 7.33 -12.58
N PRO A 81 -13.84 6.83 -13.01
CA PRO A 81 -13.54 6.74 -14.42
C PRO A 81 -14.38 5.64 -15.06
N PRO A 82 -14.79 5.81 -16.34
CA PRO A 82 -15.39 4.72 -17.09
C PRO A 82 -14.37 3.57 -17.25
N VAL A 83 -14.85 2.34 -17.43
CA VAL A 83 -14.04 1.10 -17.42
C VAL A 83 -12.79 1.21 -18.32
N TYR A 84 -12.94 1.75 -19.53
CA TYR A 84 -11.82 1.94 -20.48
C TYR A 84 -10.74 2.94 -20.02
N GLN A 85 -11.01 3.80 -19.03
CA GLN A 85 -10.05 4.73 -18.44
C GLN A 85 -9.49 4.25 -17.10
N GLN A 86 -10.02 3.17 -16.51
CA GLN A 86 -9.61 2.72 -15.18
C GLN A 86 -8.15 2.30 -15.13
N GLU A 87 -7.62 1.68 -16.20
CA GLU A 87 -6.20 1.33 -16.29
C GLU A 87 -5.30 2.58 -16.23
N ALA A 88 -5.66 3.61 -17.01
CA ALA A 88 -4.93 4.88 -17.03
C ALA A 88 -5.02 5.62 -15.68
N ALA A 89 -6.19 5.60 -15.04
CA ALA A 89 -6.41 6.20 -13.72
C ALA A 89 -5.58 5.50 -12.64
N ASN A 90 -5.55 4.16 -12.64
CA ASN A 90 -4.71 3.36 -11.76
C ASN A 90 -3.22 3.63 -11.99
N ALA A 91 -2.78 3.77 -13.25
CA ALA A 91 -1.41 4.10 -13.57
C ALA A 91 -0.99 5.47 -13.02
N TRP A 92 -1.85 6.49 -13.14
CA TRP A 92 -1.59 7.81 -12.56
C TRP A 92 -1.58 7.78 -11.03
N ALA A 93 -2.51 7.05 -10.40
CA ALA A 93 -2.53 6.87 -8.95
C ALA A 93 -1.23 6.23 -8.44
N GLY A 94 -0.73 5.20 -9.13
CA GLY A 94 0.57 4.58 -8.85
C GLY A 94 1.73 5.57 -8.98
N ARG A 95 1.80 6.34 -10.06
CA ARG A 95 2.83 7.37 -10.25
C ARG A 95 2.82 8.42 -9.15
N MET A 96 1.64 8.92 -8.78
CA MET A 96 1.49 9.91 -7.72
C MET A 96 1.95 9.37 -6.36
N LEU A 97 1.68 8.10 -6.06
CA LEU A 97 2.17 7.44 -4.86
C LEU A 97 3.71 7.44 -4.81
N HIS A 98 4.38 7.07 -5.91
CA HIS A 98 5.83 7.02 -5.95
C HIS A 98 6.47 8.42 -5.84
N ILE A 99 5.89 9.44 -6.50
CA ILE A 99 6.33 10.83 -6.35
C ILE A 99 6.18 11.29 -4.90
N GLY A 100 5.05 10.97 -4.26
CA GLY A 100 4.81 11.27 -2.85
C GLY A 100 5.84 10.65 -1.93
N ASN A 101 6.22 9.38 -2.17
CA ASN A 101 7.27 8.70 -1.41
C ASN A 101 8.63 9.41 -1.57
N ILE A 102 9.03 9.74 -2.80
CA ILE A 102 10.30 10.47 -3.03
C ILE A 102 10.32 11.78 -2.26
N VAL A 103 9.26 12.60 -2.38
CA VAL A 103 9.18 13.89 -1.68
C VAL A 103 9.19 13.70 -0.16
N GLY A 104 8.47 12.70 0.35
CA GLY A 104 8.39 12.39 1.78
C GLY A 104 9.74 11.99 2.37
N TYR A 105 10.45 11.03 1.77
CA TYR A 105 11.75 10.60 2.26
C TYR A 105 12.84 11.64 2.02
N PHE A 106 12.77 12.40 0.93
CA PHE A 106 13.67 13.54 0.71
C PHE A 106 13.50 14.59 1.81
N THR A 107 12.26 14.92 2.14
CA THR A 107 11.95 15.83 3.25
C THR A 107 12.51 15.29 4.56
N GLY A 108 12.36 13.99 4.86
CA GLY A 108 12.92 13.36 6.07
C GLY A 108 14.45 13.27 6.12
N PHE A 109 15.13 13.38 4.98
CA PHE A 109 16.60 13.45 4.90
C PHE A 109 17.14 14.86 5.17
N LEU A 110 16.36 15.90 4.81
CA LEU A 110 16.76 17.28 5.03
C LEU A 110 16.76 17.64 6.53
N ASP A 111 17.64 18.56 6.89
CA ASP A 111 17.58 19.23 8.20
C ASP A 111 16.47 20.29 8.17
N LEU A 112 15.24 19.86 8.42
CA LEU A 112 14.07 20.75 8.42
C LEU A 112 14.16 21.82 9.52
N LEU A 113 14.86 21.56 10.62
CA LEU A 113 14.98 22.51 11.72
C LEU A 113 15.85 23.71 11.29
N ALA A 114 16.89 23.45 10.50
CA ALA A 114 17.70 24.49 9.87
C ALA A 114 16.91 25.27 8.79
N LEU A 115 16.04 24.60 8.03
CA LEU A 115 15.28 25.24 6.93
C LEU A 115 14.04 26.02 7.43
N PHE A 116 13.34 25.51 8.43
CA PHE A 116 12.08 26.08 8.94
C PHE A 116 12.10 26.18 10.48
N PRO A 117 12.98 27.02 11.07
CA PRO A 117 13.11 27.13 12.52
C PRO A 117 11.86 27.68 13.22
N PHE A 118 10.95 28.31 12.48
CA PHE A 118 9.70 28.86 13.02
C PHE A 118 8.56 27.83 13.12
N LEU A 119 8.68 26.66 12.47
CA LEU A 119 7.60 25.67 12.44
C LEU A 119 7.55 24.79 13.68
N GLY A 120 8.67 24.56 14.36
CA GLY A 120 8.72 23.63 15.48
C GLY A 120 10.09 23.63 16.16
N SER A 121 10.12 22.99 17.34
CA SER A 121 11.33 22.90 18.17
C SER A 121 12.20 21.68 17.84
N ASN A 122 11.58 20.65 17.23
CA ASN A 122 12.23 19.38 16.90
C ASN A 122 11.92 18.96 15.45
N GLN A 123 12.79 18.18 14.83
CA GLN A 123 12.64 17.68 13.45
C GLN A 123 11.30 16.96 13.23
N LEU A 124 10.87 16.11 14.19
CA LEU A 124 9.59 15.40 14.10
C LEU A 124 8.39 16.36 14.07
N GLN A 125 8.42 17.44 14.86
CA GLN A 125 7.33 18.43 14.90
C GLN A 125 7.18 19.15 13.56
N VAL A 126 8.30 19.62 13.01
CA VAL A 126 8.31 20.31 11.71
C VAL A 126 7.82 19.38 10.61
N LEU A 127 8.30 18.12 10.59
CA LEU A 127 7.89 17.12 9.61
C LEU A 127 6.38 16.82 9.70
N CYS A 128 5.85 16.63 10.90
CA CYS A 128 4.41 16.39 11.09
C CYS A 128 3.56 17.59 10.64
N ILE A 129 3.98 18.83 10.90
CA ILE A 129 3.24 20.02 10.47
C ILE A 129 3.21 20.15 8.95
N VAL A 130 4.36 20.01 8.30
CA VAL A 130 4.45 20.03 6.82
C VAL A 130 3.56 18.94 6.22
N ALA A 131 3.61 17.73 6.78
CA ALA A 131 2.79 16.61 6.33
C ALA A 131 1.28 16.88 6.52
N ILE A 132 0.86 17.45 7.66
CA ILE A 132 -0.55 17.83 7.89
C ILE A 132 -1.02 18.86 6.85
N ILE A 133 -0.20 19.87 6.55
CA ILE A 133 -0.56 20.90 5.56
C ILE A 133 -0.74 20.28 4.18
N VAL A 134 0.24 19.50 3.71
CA VAL A 134 0.19 18.85 2.39
C VAL A 134 -0.97 17.87 2.31
N PHE A 135 -1.17 17.04 3.35
CA PHE A 135 -2.27 16.08 3.41
C PHE A 135 -3.64 16.77 3.39
N THR A 136 -3.83 17.82 4.21
CA THR A 136 -5.10 18.55 4.28
C THR A 136 -5.42 19.25 2.97
N LEU A 137 -4.44 19.91 2.34
CA LEU A 137 -4.63 20.56 1.04
C LEU A 137 -4.99 19.54 -0.05
N SER A 138 -4.31 18.39 -0.08
CA SER A 138 -4.56 17.33 -1.05
C SER A 138 -5.94 16.69 -0.85
N LEU A 139 -6.31 16.40 0.39
CA LEU A 139 -7.62 15.83 0.74
C LEU A 139 -8.75 16.81 0.46
N LEU A 140 -8.56 18.09 0.78
CA LEU A 140 -9.51 19.16 0.48
C LEU A 140 -9.69 19.31 -1.03
N TYR A 141 -8.60 19.35 -1.80
CA TYR A 141 -8.64 19.40 -3.26
C TYR A 141 -9.44 18.23 -3.84
N THR A 142 -9.18 17.01 -3.35
CA THR A 142 -9.93 15.81 -3.77
C THR A 142 -11.40 15.94 -3.42
N CYS A 143 -11.73 16.31 -2.18
CA CYS A 143 -13.11 16.45 -1.72
C CYS A 143 -13.91 17.52 -2.47
N LEU A 144 -13.27 18.60 -2.93
CA LEU A 144 -13.94 19.68 -3.66
C LEU A 144 -14.15 19.35 -5.14
N ASN A 145 -13.19 18.66 -5.77
CA ASN A 145 -13.22 18.41 -7.21
C ASN A 145 -13.91 17.08 -7.58
N VAL A 146 -13.86 16.08 -6.72
CA VAL A 146 -14.48 14.78 -6.98
C VAL A 146 -15.97 14.83 -6.69
N LYS A 147 -16.77 14.71 -7.75
CA LYS A 147 -18.24 14.60 -7.67
C LYS A 147 -18.62 13.12 -7.64
N GLU A 148 -18.94 12.62 -6.45
CA GLU A 148 -19.47 11.27 -6.26
C GLU A 148 -20.95 11.20 -6.71
N GLN A 149 -21.32 10.10 -7.40
CA GLN A 149 -22.72 9.79 -7.67
C GLN A 149 -23.44 9.37 -6.38
N ILE A 150 -24.73 9.69 -6.27
CA ILE A 150 -25.57 9.30 -5.12
C ILE A 150 -25.87 7.81 -5.27
N TYR A 151 -25.39 7.01 -4.31
CA TYR A 151 -25.66 5.57 -4.26
C TYR A 151 -27.05 5.34 -3.66
N GLU A 152 -27.96 4.73 -4.43
CA GLU A 152 -29.15 4.12 -3.85
C GLU A 152 -28.74 2.83 -3.13
N PRO A 153 -29.18 2.61 -1.87
CA PRO A 153 -28.86 1.40 -1.15
C PRO A 153 -29.55 0.21 -1.81
N VAL A 154 -28.86 -0.47 -2.72
CA VAL A 154 -29.17 -1.86 -3.07
C VAL A 154 -28.93 -2.68 -1.82
N ASP A 155 -29.90 -3.52 -1.43
CA ASP A 155 -29.82 -4.40 -0.26
C ASP A 155 -28.47 -5.12 -0.24
N ASN A 156 -27.61 -4.71 0.70
CA ASN A 156 -26.31 -5.33 0.90
C ASN A 156 -26.56 -6.72 1.48
N ASP A 157 -26.58 -7.77 0.65
CA ASP A 157 -26.49 -9.13 1.17
C ASP A 157 -25.09 -9.32 1.78
N PRO A 158 -24.95 -9.48 3.11
CA PRO A 158 -23.65 -9.73 3.74
C PRO A 158 -22.99 -11.02 3.22
N ARG A 159 -23.74 -11.89 2.52
CA ARG A 159 -23.21 -13.05 1.82
C ARG A 159 -22.30 -12.70 0.64
N ALA A 160 -22.40 -11.52 0.06
CA ALA A 160 -21.54 -11.12 -1.06
C ALA A 160 -20.06 -10.93 -0.62
N ILE A 161 -19.78 -10.70 0.67
CA ILE A 161 -18.42 -10.77 1.24
C ILE A 161 -17.92 -12.23 1.33
N ARG A 162 -18.83 -13.20 1.48
CA ARG A 162 -18.52 -14.64 1.57
C ARG A 162 -18.36 -15.31 0.19
N TYR A 163 -18.95 -14.76 -0.85
CA TYR A 163 -18.89 -15.30 -2.21
C TYR A 163 -18.05 -14.39 -3.10
N LEU A 164 -16.74 -14.34 -2.86
CA LEU A 164 -15.83 -13.72 -3.81
C LEU A 164 -15.53 -14.72 -4.93
N PRO A 165 -15.58 -14.34 -6.23
CA PRO A 165 -15.21 -15.23 -7.30
C PRO A 165 -13.81 -15.82 -7.07
N SER A 166 -13.66 -17.11 -7.34
CA SER A 166 -12.40 -17.84 -7.15
C SER A 166 -11.15 -17.12 -7.70
N PRO A 167 -11.20 -16.43 -8.86
CA PRO A 167 -10.05 -15.67 -9.38
C PRO A 167 -9.60 -14.54 -8.45
N ILE A 168 -10.55 -13.74 -7.95
CA ILE A 168 -10.26 -12.62 -7.04
C ILE A 168 -9.78 -13.15 -5.69
N GLN A 169 -10.38 -14.24 -5.19
CA GLN A 169 -9.95 -14.84 -3.93
C GLN A 169 -8.48 -15.31 -3.97
N LYS A 170 -8.03 -15.87 -5.09
CA LYS A 170 -6.61 -16.24 -5.27
C LYS A 170 -5.70 -15.00 -5.21
N ILE A 171 -6.06 -13.90 -5.87
CA ILE A 171 -5.30 -12.63 -5.82
C ILE A 171 -5.25 -12.10 -4.38
N CYS A 172 -6.38 -12.11 -3.68
CA CYS A 172 -6.47 -11.68 -2.28
C CYS A 172 -5.57 -12.54 -1.36
N ASN A 173 -5.56 -13.86 -1.53
CA ASN A 173 -4.69 -14.75 -0.77
C ASN A 173 -3.21 -14.44 -1.03
N VAL A 174 -2.80 -14.20 -2.28
CA VAL A 174 -1.41 -13.78 -2.58
C VAL A 174 -1.10 -12.46 -1.89
N GLN A 175 -2.01 -11.48 -1.96
CA GLN A 175 -1.83 -10.19 -1.31
C GLN A 175 -1.69 -10.31 0.20
N PHE A 176 -2.48 -11.17 0.85
CA PHE A 176 -2.38 -11.38 2.29
C PHE A 176 -0.95 -11.76 2.70
N PHE A 177 -0.37 -12.79 2.07
CA PHE A 177 0.99 -13.23 2.38
C PHE A 177 2.07 -12.25 1.90
N SER A 178 1.85 -11.57 0.77
CA SER A 178 2.78 -10.54 0.30
C SER A 178 2.87 -9.37 1.29
N TRP A 179 1.72 -8.87 1.76
CA TRP A 179 1.68 -7.81 2.77
C TRP A 179 2.22 -8.27 4.12
N MET A 180 2.01 -9.53 4.52
CA MET A 180 2.73 -10.10 5.67
C MET A 180 4.25 -10.00 5.52
N GLY A 181 4.76 -10.14 4.29
CA GLY A 181 6.17 -9.96 3.94
C GLY A 181 6.64 -8.52 3.99
N TRP A 182 5.83 -7.58 3.49
CA TRP A 182 6.18 -6.16 3.38
C TRP A 182 6.15 -5.41 4.71
N PHE A 183 5.24 -5.75 5.63
CA PHE A 183 5.08 -5.00 6.88
C PHE A 183 6.35 -4.89 7.72
N PRO A 184 7.14 -5.96 7.95
CA PRO A 184 8.42 -5.86 8.62
C PRO A 184 9.35 -4.83 8.01
N PHE A 185 9.48 -4.85 6.67
CA PHE A 185 10.32 -3.90 5.94
C PHE A 185 9.82 -2.46 6.12
N LEU A 186 8.51 -2.24 5.96
CA LEU A 186 7.91 -0.90 6.05
C LEU A 186 8.09 -0.27 7.44
N PHE A 187 8.01 -1.05 8.51
CA PHE A 187 8.14 -0.53 9.88
C PHE A 187 9.57 -0.50 10.42
N PHE A 188 10.39 -1.49 10.08
CA PHE A 188 11.69 -1.68 10.73
C PHE A 188 12.90 -1.37 9.84
N SER A 189 12.72 -0.96 8.58
CA SER A 189 13.81 -0.54 7.67
C SER A 189 14.75 0.49 8.27
N SER A 190 14.22 1.62 8.74
CA SER A 190 15.01 2.68 9.37
C SER A 190 15.69 2.21 10.66
N SER A 191 14.97 1.42 11.46
CA SER A 191 15.48 0.86 12.72
C SER A 191 16.60 -0.16 12.49
N TRP A 192 16.49 -0.97 11.44
CA TRP A 192 17.53 -1.91 11.06
C TRP A 192 18.80 -1.19 10.59
N ILE A 193 18.68 -0.16 9.75
CA ILE A 193 19.84 0.65 9.34
C ILE A 193 20.49 1.31 10.57
N ALA A 194 19.68 1.85 11.48
CA ALA A 194 20.19 2.42 12.73
C ALA A 194 20.96 1.39 13.57
N SER A 195 20.50 0.13 13.61
CA SER A 195 21.22 -0.96 14.27
C SER A 195 22.52 -1.34 13.54
N VAL A 196 22.56 -1.28 12.20
CA VAL A 196 23.79 -1.49 11.43
C VAL A 196 24.79 -0.36 11.70
N TYR A 197 24.30 0.88 11.79
CA TYR A 197 25.10 2.05 12.15
C TYR A 197 25.69 1.91 13.57
N ALA A 198 24.88 1.46 14.53
CA ALA A 198 25.30 1.20 15.91
C ALA A 198 26.46 0.20 16.03
N ARG A 199 26.50 -0.81 15.15
CA ARG A 199 27.56 -1.83 15.16
C ARG A 199 28.87 -1.34 14.54
N THR A 200 28.84 -0.27 13.76
CA THR A 200 29.98 0.21 12.96
C THR A 200 30.58 1.50 13.49
N HIS A 201 29.84 2.28 14.28
CA HIS A 201 30.24 3.58 14.80
C HIS A 201 30.08 3.64 16.33
N SER A 202 30.97 4.38 17.00
CA SER A 202 30.89 4.57 18.45
C SER A 202 29.65 5.40 18.83
N THR A 203 28.93 4.94 19.86
CA THR A 203 27.74 5.61 20.41
C THR A 203 28.04 6.91 21.16
N ASP A 204 29.32 7.21 21.40
CA ASP A 204 29.78 8.39 22.14
C ASP A 204 29.85 9.67 21.29
N ASP A 205 29.61 9.58 19.98
CA ASP A 205 29.52 10.75 19.10
C ASP A 205 28.25 11.57 19.45
N PRO A 206 28.36 12.87 19.81
CA PRO A 206 27.20 13.71 20.09
C PRO A 206 26.19 13.77 18.94
N ASP A 207 26.64 13.58 17.70
CA ASP A 207 25.77 13.59 16.51
C ASP A 207 25.27 12.19 16.11
N TYR A 208 25.52 11.17 16.94
CA TYR A 208 25.23 9.76 16.62
C TYR A 208 23.78 9.54 16.18
N PHE A 209 22.81 10.06 16.95
CA PHE A 209 21.38 9.87 16.68
C PHE A 209 20.93 10.54 15.38
N ASP A 210 21.43 11.76 15.12
CA ASP A 210 21.08 12.54 13.94
C ASP A 210 21.67 11.89 12.69
N LYS A 211 22.95 11.47 12.73
CA LYS A 211 23.60 10.76 11.61
C LYS A 211 22.90 9.43 11.32
N SER A 212 22.63 8.63 12.35
CA SER A 212 21.95 7.33 12.21
C SER A 212 20.57 7.48 11.53
N THR A 213 19.80 8.48 11.97
CA THR A 213 18.48 8.79 11.40
C THR A 213 18.60 9.27 9.95
N ARG A 214 19.59 10.12 9.64
CA ARG A 214 19.86 10.60 8.26
C ARG A 214 20.21 9.46 7.31
N TYR A 215 21.04 8.49 7.73
CA TYR A 215 21.34 7.31 6.91
C TYR A 215 20.09 6.44 6.67
N GLY A 216 19.23 6.29 7.68
CA GLY A 216 17.93 5.63 7.54
C GLY A 216 17.05 6.31 6.48
N SER A 217 16.87 7.62 6.57
CA SER A 217 16.11 8.42 5.59
C SER A 217 16.73 8.34 4.19
N PHE A 218 18.06 8.39 4.08
CA PHE A 218 18.77 8.30 2.80
C PHE A 218 18.57 6.95 2.10
N ALA A 219 18.62 5.83 2.83
CA ALA A 219 18.34 4.52 2.25
C ALA A 219 16.90 4.43 1.71
N LEU A 220 15.93 4.98 2.45
CA LEU A 220 14.52 5.02 2.04
C LEU A 220 14.27 5.97 0.85
N LEU A 221 15.09 7.00 0.69
CA LEU A 221 15.14 7.83 -0.51
C LEU A 221 15.57 6.99 -1.72
N ILE A 222 16.68 6.24 -1.62
CA ILE A 222 17.15 5.36 -2.70
C ILE A 222 16.08 4.31 -3.04
N TYR A 223 15.47 3.69 -2.03
CA TYR A 223 14.33 2.77 -2.20
C TYR A 223 13.21 3.38 -3.04
N SER A 224 12.85 4.63 -2.74
CA SER A 224 11.75 5.32 -3.44
C SER A 224 12.11 5.70 -4.86
N TRP A 225 13.35 6.10 -5.10
CA TRP A 225 13.87 6.35 -6.44
C TRP A 225 13.87 5.07 -7.28
N THR A 226 14.43 3.98 -6.75
CA THR A 226 14.45 2.67 -7.41
C THR A 226 13.03 2.20 -7.71
N SER A 227 12.10 2.38 -6.78
CA SER A 227 10.70 2.04 -6.99
C SER A 227 10.02 2.87 -8.08
N PHE A 228 10.25 4.18 -8.10
CA PHE A 228 9.71 5.04 -9.15
C PHE A 228 10.23 4.65 -10.54
N VAL A 229 11.53 4.41 -10.68
CA VAL A 229 12.14 3.97 -11.93
C VAL A 229 11.60 2.61 -12.36
N ALA A 230 11.53 1.65 -11.43
CA ALA A 230 10.95 0.33 -11.71
C ALA A 230 9.48 0.42 -12.13
N GLY A 231 8.67 1.24 -11.44
CA GLY A 231 7.26 1.45 -11.76
C GLY A 231 7.02 2.15 -13.10
N ALA A 232 8.01 2.91 -13.60
CA ALA A 232 7.94 3.52 -14.93
C ALA A 232 8.37 2.57 -16.05
N LEU A 233 9.41 1.74 -15.82
CA LEU A 233 10.03 0.90 -16.84
C LEU A 233 9.36 -0.48 -16.98
N ILE A 234 8.98 -1.12 -15.87
CA ILE A 234 8.48 -2.51 -15.89
C ILE A 234 7.16 -2.66 -16.66
N PRO A 235 6.18 -1.75 -16.54
CA PRO A 235 4.97 -1.84 -17.36
C PRO A 235 5.25 -1.73 -18.87
N GLN A 236 6.29 -0.97 -19.28
CA GLN A 236 6.62 -0.78 -20.71
C GLN A 236 7.20 -2.03 -21.37
N ILE A 237 7.87 -2.89 -20.59
CA ILE A 237 8.43 -4.16 -21.09
C ILE A 237 7.43 -5.33 -21.00
N THR A 238 6.28 -5.10 -20.36
CA THR A 238 5.24 -6.13 -20.20
C THR A 238 4.41 -6.21 -21.49
N PRO A 239 4.32 -7.41 -22.12
CA PRO A 239 3.59 -7.57 -23.36
C PRO A 239 2.08 -7.38 -23.14
N THR A 240 1.45 -6.53 -23.95
CA THR A 240 0.00 -6.25 -23.90
C THR A 240 -0.83 -7.31 -24.65
N SER A 241 -0.21 -8.16 -25.46
CA SER A 241 -0.92 -9.16 -26.27
C SER A 241 -0.76 -10.58 -25.71
N PRO A 242 -1.86 -11.34 -25.53
CA PRO A 242 -1.84 -12.71 -25.00
C PRO A 242 -1.15 -13.73 -25.93
N SER A 243 -0.85 -13.36 -27.18
CA SER A 243 -0.14 -14.21 -28.16
C SER A 243 1.39 -13.97 -28.17
N SER A 244 1.88 -13.09 -27.29
CA SER A 244 3.31 -12.79 -27.18
C SER A 244 4.09 -14.00 -26.63
N LYS A 245 5.16 -14.39 -27.31
CA LYS A 245 6.13 -15.41 -26.83
C LYS A 245 7.05 -14.89 -25.72
N ASN A 246 6.85 -13.67 -25.24
CA ASN A 246 7.70 -13.05 -24.24
C ASN A 246 7.45 -13.70 -22.86
N PRO A 247 8.49 -14.24 -22.18
CA PRO A 247 8.33 -14.85 -20.87
C PRO A 247 7.94 -13.85 -19.76
N PHE A 248 8.07 -12.55 -19.99
CA PHE A 248 7.72 -11.50 -19.02
C PHE A 248 6.21 -11.20 -18.99
N THR A 249 5.37 -12.22 -18.81
CA THR A 249 3.95 -12.03 -18.54
C THR A 249 3.74 -11.32 -17.19
N ILE A 250 2.59 -10.66 -17.02
CA ILE A 250 2.25 -9.96 -15.78
C ILE A 250 2.34 -10.89 -14.55
N TYR A 251 1.95 -12.16 -14.71
CA TYR A 251 2.04 -13.19 -13.68
C TYR A 251 3.48 -13.58 -13.35
N ASN A 252 4.33 -13.82 -14.37
CA ASN A 252 5.74 -14.14 -14.17
C ASN A 252 6.50 -12.99 -13.50
N ILE A 253 6.22 -11.74 -13.91
CA ILE A 253 6.79 -10.54 -13.27
C ILE A 253 6.40 -10.51 -11.79
N TYR A 254 5.17 -10.85 -11.46
CA TYR A 254 4.71 -10.88 -10.06
C TYR A 254 5.41 -11.96 -9.24
N ILE A 255 5.54 -13.18 -9.76
CA ILE A 255 6.27 -14.26 -9.11
C ILE A 255 7.74 -13.87 -8.91
N ILE A 256 8.39 -13.32 -9.94
CA ILE A 256 9.78 -12.86 -9.87
C ILE A 256 9.94 -11.79 -8.79
N SER A 257 8.96 -10.88 -8.63
CA SER A 257 9.02 -9.84 -7.61
C SER A 257 9.04 -10.41 -6.19
N HIS A 258 8.22 -11.42 -5.89
CA HIS A 258 8.21 -12.06 -4.57
C HIS A 258 9.46 -12.87 -4.30
N ILE A 259 10.01 -13.54 -5.31
CA ILE A 259 11.29 -14.25 -5.20
C ILE A 259 12.42 -13.24 -4.94
N LEU A 260 12.45 -12.14 -5.69
CA LEU A 260 13.43 -11.07 -5.52
C LEU A 260 13.34 -10.47 -4.12
N PHE A 261 12.12 -10.18 -3.63
CA PHE A 261 11.89 -9.74 -2.25
C PHE A 261 12.52 -10.71 -1.25
N ALA A 262 12.24 -12.02 -1.39
CA ALA A 262 12.78 -13.02 -0.50
C ALA A 262 14.31 -13.05 -0.54
N LEU A 263 14.92 -13.06 -1.73
CA LEU A 263 16.37 -13.05 -1.87
C LEU A 263 17.02 -11.84 -1.19
N ILE A 264 16.48 -10.64 -1.41
CA ILE A 264 16.98 -9.41 -0.76
C ILE A 264 16.83 -9.51 0.76
N ALA A 265 15.70 -10.01 1.26
CA ALA A 265 15.47 -10.20 2.70
C ALA A 265 16.48 -11.19 3.34
N TRP A 266 16.85 -12.26 2.63
CA TRP A 266 17.86 -13.22 3.10
C TRP A 266 19.29 -12.67 2.99
N CYS A 267 19.56 -11.77 2.04
CA CYS A 267 20.85 -11.10 1.92
C CYS A 267 21.21 -10.22 3.13
N THR A 268 20.25 -9.90 4.01
CA THR A 268 20.50 -9.22 5.30
C THR A 268 21.58 -9.90 6.16
N LEU A 269 21.76 -11.22 6.03
CA LEU A 269 22.80 -11.99 6.73
C LEU A 269 24.22 -11.53 6.43
N PHE A 270 24.44 -10.99 5.23
CA PHE A 270 25.78 -10.65 4.73
C PHE A 270 26.12 -9.17 4.89
N VAL A 271 25.21 -8.37 5.45
CA VAL A 271 25.37 -6.92 5.58
C VAL A 271 26.06 -6.55 6.88
N ASN A 272 27.27 -6.03 6.75
CA ASN A 272 28.10 -5.60 7.88
C ASN A 272 28.40 -4.10 7.89
N THR A 273 28.12 -3.39 6.79
CA THR A 273 28.43 -1.96 6.62
C THR A 273 27.17 -1.16 6.29
N VAL A 274 27.22 0.15 6.55
CA VAL A 274 26.11 1.08 6.31
C VAL A 274 25.85 1.25 4.81
N GLU A 275 26.90 1.22 3.99
CA GLU A 275 26.81 1.33 2.54
C GLU A 275 26.08 0.11 1.95
N GLN A 276 26.40 -1.09 2.45
CA GLN A 276 25.70 -2.32 2.05
C GLN A 276 24.22 -2.31 2.46
N SER A 277 23.88 -1.76 3.65
CA SER A 277 22.49 -1.69 4.08
C SER A 277 21.67 -0.72 3.22
N ILE A 278 22.26 0.41 2.79
CA ILE A 278 21.63 1.35 1.85
C ILE A 278 21.33 0.68 0.50
N ILE A 279 22.31 -0.04 -0.07
CA ILE A 279 22.12 -0.73 -1.35
C ILE A 279 21.03 -1.81 -1.24
N LEU A 280 21.04 -2.57 -0.14
CA LEU A 280 20.06 -3.62 0.09
C LEU A 280 18.64 -3.05 0.21
N ILE A 281 18.46 -2.00 1.04
CA ILE A 281 17.17 -1.34 1.23
C ILE A 281 16.70 -0.67 -0.07
N GLY A 282 17.61 -0.04 -0.81
CA GLY A 282 17.35 0.53 -2.12
C GLY A 282 16.81 -0.51 -3.12
N SER A 283 17.31 -1.74 -3.05
CA SER A 283 16.92 -2.83 -3.94
C SER A 283 15.48 -3.32 -3.73
N PHE A 284 14.91 -3.16 -2.52
CA PHE A 284 13.49 -3.44 -2.27
C PHE A 284 12.55 -2.54 -3.10
N GLY A 285 13.05 -1.44 -3.69
CA GLY A 285 12.22 -0.58 -4.53
C GLY A 285 11.63 -1.29 -5.75
N ILE A 286 12.38 -2.22 -6.35
CA ILE A 286 11.93 -3.00 -7.53
C ILE A 286 10.70 -3.86 -7.20
N PRO A 287 10.76 -4.79 -6.23
CA PRO A 287 9.60 -5.61 -5.89
C PRO A 287 8.44 -4.78 -5.32
N TRP A 288 8.71 -3.63 -4.68
CA TRP A 288 7.64 -2.74 -4.21
C TRP A 288 6.83 -2.17 -5.37
N ALA A 289 7.48 -1.68 -6.42
CA ALA A 289 6.81 -1.14 -7.59
C ALA A 289 5.86 -2.16 -8.25
N ILE A 290 6.32 -3.41 -8.36
CA ILE A 290 5.52 -4.50 -8.92
C ILE A 290 4.34 -4.83 -8.00
N SER A 291 4.56 -4.90 -6.68
CA SER A 291 3.54 -5.21 -5.68
C SER A 291 2.43 -4.14 -5.60
N MET A 292 2.75 -2.89 -5.91
CA MET A 292 1.78 -1.79 -5.95
C MET A 292 0.97 -1.73 -7.25
N TRP A 293 1.43 -2.38 -8.31
CA TRP A 293 0.80 -2.30 -9.64
C TRP A 293 0.06 -3.58 -10.02
N VAL A 294 0.75 -4.72 -10.03
CA VAL A 294 0.24 -5.96 -10.63
C VAL A 294 -1.09 -6.44 -10.04
N PRO A 295 -1.29 -6.48 -8.72
CA PRO A 295 -2.54 -6.97 -8.15
C PRO A 295 -3.77 -6.17 -8.59
N PHE A 296 -3.61 -4.85 -8.75
CA PHE A 296 -4.69 -3.98 -9.23
C PHE A 296 -4.92 -4.13 -10.73
N ALA A 297 -3.85 -4.32 -11.51
CA ALA A 297 -3.98 -4.63 -12.94
C ALA A 297 -4.71 -5.96 -13.16
N LEU A 298 -4.38 -7.01 -12.38
CA LEU A 298 -5.05 -8.32 -12.45
C LEU A 298 -6.52 -8.26 -12.04
N VAL A 299 -6.86 -7.50 -10.99
CA VAL A 299 -8.26 -7.30 -10.61
C VAL A 299 -9.00 -6.51 -11.69
N GLY A 300 -8.38 -5.48 -12.26
CA GLY A 300 -8.96 -4.68 -13.34
C GLY A 300 -9.24 -5.51 -14.60
N GLU A 301 -8.28 -6.33 -15.02
CA GLU A 301 -8.43 -7.24 -16.16
C GLU A 301 -9.58 -8.24 -15.95
N TYR A 302 -9.69 -8.81 -14.74
CA TYR A 302 -10.78 -9.72 -14.41
C TYR A 302 -12.16 -9.03 -14.47
N VAL A 303 -12.27 -7.83 -13.90
CA VAL A 303 -13.54 -7.07 -13.90
C VAL A 303 -13.95 -6.72 -15.34
N GLN A 304 -12.99 -6.26 -16.16
CA GLN A 304 -13.27 -5.96 -17.56
C GLN A 304 -13.75 -7.19 -18.34
N GLN A 305 -13.11 -8.35 -18.14
CA GLN A 305 -13.52 -9.59 -18.81
C GLN A 305 -14.92 -10.05 -18.42
N GLU A 306 -15.31 -9.84 -17.16
CA GLU A 306 -16.65 -10.20 -16.71
C GLU A 306 -17.71 -9.23 -17.26
N ASP A 307 -17.41 -7.93 -17.28
CA ASP A 307 -18.28 -6.92 -17.91
C ASP A 307 -18.49 -7.23 -19.42
N GLU A 308 -17.43 -7.58 -20.15
CA GLU A 308 -17.51 -7.97 -21.56
C GLU A 308 -18.38 -9.21 -21.76
N ARG A 309 -18.21 -10.24 -20.92
CA ARG A 309 -19.01 -11.47 -20.97
C ARG A 309 -20.49 -11.19 -20.71
N GLN A 310 -20.80 -10.34 -19.74
CA GLN A 310 -22.18 -9.94 -19.46
C GLN A 310 -22.80 -9.18 -20.64
N ILE A 311 -22.02 -8.35 -21.35
CA ILE A 311 -22.50 -7.67 -22.55
C ILE A 311 -22.81 -8.69 -23.66
N GLU A 312 -21.92 -9.63 -23.92
CA GLU A 312 -22.14 -10.69 -24.91
C GLU A 312 -23.42 -11.49 -24.61
N GLU A 313 -23.59 -11.93 -23.36
CA GLU A 313 -24.75 -12.72 -22.94
C GLU A 313 -26.07 -11.93 -22.99
N ASN A 314 -26.03 -10.62 -22.71
CA ASN A 314 -27.23 -9.77 -22.74
C ASN A 314 -27.58 -9.23 -24.14
N THR A 315 -26.63 -9.20 -25.08
CA THR A 315 -26.84 -8.56 -26.39
C THR A 315 -26.72 -9.51 -27.58
N ASP A 316 -26.25 -10.75 -27.41
CA ASP A 316 -25.86 -11.66 -28.49
C ASP A 316 -24.85 -11.04 -29.50
N VAL A 317 -24.19 -9.94 -29.12
CA VAL A 317 -23.18 -9.25 -29.94
C VAL A 317 -21.80 -9.53 -29.35
N ARG A 318 -20.97 -10.26 -30.11
CA ARG A 318 -19.54 -10.44 -29.81
C ARG A 318 -18.77 -9.13 -30.10
N PRO A 319 -17.78 -8.73 -29.27
CA PRO A 319 -16.89 -7.62 -29.56
C PRO A 319 -16.07 -7.88 -30.82
N LEU A 320 -15.89 -6.84 -31.64
CA LEU A 320 -15.08 -6.86 -32.86
C LEU A 320 -13.63 -7.24 -32.51
N ASN A 321 -13.19 -8.38 -32.99
CA ASN A 321 -11.81 -8.83 -32.89
C ASN A 321 -10.99 -8.17 -34.02
N ASN A 322 -9.69 -7.96 -33.85
CA ASN A 322 -8.85 -7.36 -34.90
C ASN A 322 -8.84 -8.16 -36.21
N ASN A 323 -9.22 -9.44 -36.18
CA ASN A 323 -9.37 -10.30 -37.36
C ASN A 323 -10.68 -10.05 -38.13
N ASP A 324 -11.69 -9.42 -37.50
CA ASP A 324 -12.98 -9.12 -38.13
C ASP A 324 -12.85 -7.91 -39.09
N ILE A 325 -11.80 -7.10 -38.93
CA ILE A 325 -11.51 -5.92 -39.77
C ILE A 325 -10.99 -6.34 -41.17
N GLU A 326 -10.46 -7.56 -41.32
CA GLU A 326 -9.98 -8.04 -42.64
C GLU A 326 -11.09 -8.65 -43.52
N GLN A 327 -12.33 -8.81 -43.01
CA GLN A 327 -13.35 -9.60 -43.71
C GLN A 327 -14.60 -8.84 -44.17
N ASP A 328 -14.67 -7.52 -43.98
CA ASP A 328 -15.80 -6.70 -44.48
C ASP A 328 -15.44 -5.96 -45.77
N THR A 329 -15.42 -6.70 -46.88
CA THR A 329 -15.69 -6.15 -48.21
C THR A 329 -16.58 -7.11 -48.98
N CYS A 330 -17.86 -7.22 -48.60
CA CYS A 330 -18.96 -7.49 -49.52
C CYS A 330 -20.34 -7.29 -48.85
N MET A 331 -21.24 -6.67 -49.60
CA MET A 331 -22.59 -6.20 -49.27
C MET A 331 -23.55 -7.25 -48.67
N ASN A 332 -24.51 -6.82 -47.84
CA ASN A 332 -25.92 -6.65 -48.25
C ASN A 332 -26.84 -6.06 -47.16
N LEU A 333 -27.77 -5.21 -47.62
CA LEU A 333 -28.94 -4.73 -46.88
C LEU A 333 -29.94 -5.89 -46.66
N GLU A 334 -30.56 -5.97 -45.47
CA GLU A 334 -32.01 -5.81 -45.23
C GLU A 334 -32.49 -6.37 -43.88
N HIS A 335 -33.55 -5.72 -43.36
CA HIS A 335 -34.53 -6.13 -42.35
C HIS A 335 -34.30 -5.84 -40.84
N SER A 336 -35.16 -4.95 -40.33
CA SER A 336 -35.80 -5.00 -39.01
C SER A 336 -37.32 -5.15 -39.25
N PRO A 337 -38.22 -5.33 -38.26
CA PRO A 337 -38.01 -5.46 -36.80
C PRO A 337 -38.83 -6.61 -36.14
N THR A 338 -38.48 -7.03 -34.92
CA THR A 338 -39.48 -7.50 -33.95
C THR A 338 -39.00 -7.30 -32.51
N SER A 339 -39.58 -6.31 -31.85
CA SER A 339 -39.51 -6.11 -30.41
C SER A 339 -40.46 -7.11 -29.72
N SER A 340 -39.91 -8.07 -28.99
CA SER A 340 -40.65 -8.84 -27.99
C SER A 340 -40.08 -8.53 -26.61
N SER A 341 -40.75 -7.61 -25.94
CA SER A 341 -40.70 -7.36 -24.51
C SER A 341 -41.02 -8.64 -23.73
N THR A 342 -40.02 -9.23 -23.08
CA THR A 342 -40.21 -10.22 -22.02
C THR A 342 -39.55 -9.71 -20.75
N THR A 343 -40.30 -8.84 -20.08
CA THR A 343 -40.49 -8.72 -18.63
C THR A 343 -39.56 -9.57 -17.75
N SER A 344 -38.48 -8.94 -17.27
CA SER A 344 -38.07 -8.85 -15.86
C SER A 344 -38.31 -10.08 -14.96
N THR A 345 -37.36 -11.02 -14.91
CA THR A 345 -37.18 -11.91 -13.75
C THR A 345 -35.76 -12.48 -13.57
N LEU A 346 -34.79 -12.12 -14.42
CA LEU A 346 -33.39 -12.59 -14.32
C LEU A 346 -32.38 -11.49 -13.93
N GLU A 347 -32.81 -10.25 -13.68
CA GLU A 347 -31.91 -9.13 -13.35
C GLU A 347 -31.31 -9.17 -11.92
N ASN A 348 -31.53 -10.24 -11.15
CA ASN A 348 -31.01 -10.36 -9.78
C ASN A 348 -29.79 -11.30 -9.64
N GLU A 349 -29.29 -11.89 -10.72
CA GLU A 349 -28.01 -12.62 -10.68
C GLU A 349 -26.83 -11.65 -10.91
N GLU A 350 -26.13 -11.40 -9.81
CA GLU A 350 -24.70 -11.02 -9.77
C GLU A 350 -24.26 -9.78 -10.57
N LYS A 351 -24.91 -8.65 -10.32
CA LYS A 351 -24.17 -7.37 -10.33
C LYS A 351 -23.23 -7.36 -9.13
N PHE A 352 -22.09 -8.05 -9.24
CA PHE A 352 -20.98 -7.88 -8.32
C PHE A 352 -20.57 -6.41 -8.37
N ALA A 353 -20.95 -5.64 -7.35
CA ALA A 353 -20.50 -4.28 -7.24
C ALA A 353 -18.96 -4.31 -7.20
N ALA A 354 -18.28 -3.87 -8.26
CA ALA A 354 -16.82 -3.79 -8.31
C ALA A 354 -16.25 -3.12 -7.04
N GLY A 355 -16.96 -2.14 -6.50
CA GLY A 355 -16.65 -1.48 -5.22
C GLY A 355 -16.65 -2.41 -3.98
N MET A 356 -17.42 -3.50 -3.96
CA MET A 356 -17.41 -4.52 -2.91
C MET A 356 -16.19 -5.44 -3.03
N ILE A 357 -15.88 -5.91 -4.24
CA ILE A 357 -14.68 -6.69 -4.54
C ILE A 357 -13.42 -5.93 -4.10
N LEU A 358 -13.38 -4.63 -4.40
CA LEU A 358 -12.30 -3.74 -3.99
C LEU A 358 -12.26 -3.49 -2.49
N GLY A 359 -13.43 -3.41 -1.84
CA GLY A 359 -13.54 -3.34 -0.38
C GLY A 359 -12.94 -4.58 0.29
N VAL A 360 -13.24 -5.77 -0.23
CA VAL A 360 -12.67 -7.04 0.25
C VAL A 360 -11.17 -7.11 -0.03
N HIS A 361 -10.71 -6.71 -1.21
CA HIS A 361 -9.28 -6.64 -1.51
C HIS A 361 -8.51 -5.75 -0.52
N ASN A 362 -9.05 -4.56 -0.21
CA ASN A 362 -8.44 -3.67 0.78
C ASN A 362 -8.40 -4.29 2.18
N LEU A 363 -9.43 -5.06 2.57
CA LEU A 363 -9.39 -5.79 3.84
C LEU A 363 -8.23 -6.80 3.88
N TYR A 364 -7.95 -7.48 2.77
CA TYR A 364 -6.80 -8.40 2.65
C TYR A 364 -5.43 -7.71 2.65
N ILE A 365 -5.38 -6.40 2.38
CA ILE A 365 -4.18 -5.58 2.54
C ILE A 365 -3.97 -5.18 4.01
N VAL A 366 -5.05 -4.87 4.72
CA VAL A 366 -5.00 -4.35 6.11
C VAL A 366 -4.92 -5.45 7.16
N LEU A 367 -5.62 -6.58 6.98
CA LEU A 367 -5.61 -7.69 7.95
C LEU A 367 -4.21 -8.25 8.29
N PRO A 368 -3.29 -8.44 7.32
CA PRO A 368 -1.94 -8.87 7.61
C PRO A 368 -1.20 -7.95 8.59
N GLN A 369 -1.54 -6.65 8.64
CA GLN A 369 -0.89 -5.68 9.49
C GLN A 369 -1.04 -6.02 10.98
N LEU A 370 -2.25 -6.41 11.38
CA LEU A 370 -2.56 -6.82 12.75
C LEU A 370 -1.82 -8.10 13.13
N VAL A 371 -1.72 -9.04 12.19
CA VAL A 371 -1.00 -10.31 12.39
C VAL A 371 0.50 -10.04 12.53
N VAL A 372 1.08 -9.24 11.64
CA VAL A 372 2.52 -8.98 11.62
C VAL A 372 2.98 -8.16 12.81
N SER A 373 2.21 -7.19 13.28
CA SER A 373 2.58 -6.38 14.45
C SER A 373 2.69 -7.24 15.71
N LEU A 374 1.80 -8.25 15.86
CA LEU A 374 1.91 -9.26 16.90
C LEU A 374 3.13 -10.19 16.69
N THR A 375 3.28 -10.78 15.50
CA THR A 375 4.37 -11.74 15.25
C THR A 375 5.75 -11.09 15.27
N SER A 376 5.91 -9.86 14.80
CA SER A 376 7.19 -9.12 14.84
C SER A 376 7.61 -8.81 16.28
N SER A 377 6.67 -8.41 17.13
CA SER A 377 6.93 -8.18 18.55
C SER A 377 7.36 -9.46 19.27
N MET A 378 6.69 -10.59 18.94
CA MET A 378 7.07 -11.90 19.45
C MET A 378 8.46 -12.35 18.95
N LEU A 379 8.75 -12.15 17.66
CA LEU A 379 10.04 -12.50 17.06
C LEU A 379 11.19 -11.70 17.66
N ILE A 380 11.04 -10.39 17.82
CA ILE A 380 12.07 -9.54 18.43
C ILE A 380 12.34 -9.99 19.87
N LYS A 381 11.29 -10.29 20.64
CA LYS A 381 11.44 -10.80 22.00
C LYS A 381 12.14 -12.17 22.03
N LEU A 382 11.74 -13.09 21.17
CA LEU A 382 12.36 -14.41 21.06
C LEU A 382 13.86 -14.32 20.71
N VAL A 383 14.20 -13.45 19.75
CA VAL A 383 15.60 -13.25 19.32
C VAL A 383 16.44 -12.61 20.44
N ASN A 384 15.85 -11.71 21.24
CA ASN A 384 16.50 -11.17 22.45
C ASN A 384 16.79 -12.28 23.45
N ASP A 385 15.80 -13.12 23.74
CA ASP A 385 15.89 -14.18 24.75
C ASP A 385 16.92 -15.26 24.37
N ILE A 386 17.06 -15.59 23.08
CA ILE A 386 17.98 -16.64 22.61
C ILE A 386 19.45 -16.17 22.65
N THR A 387 19.71 -14.90 22.34
CA THR A 387 21.05 -14.48 21.94
C THR A 387 21.79 -13.72 23.04
N HIS A 388 21.07 -13.21 24.06
CA HIS A 388 21.61 -12.45 25.19
C HIS A 388 22.60 -11.31 24.83
N ASP A 389 22.59 -10.87 23.57
CA ASP A 389 23.45 -9.81 23.03
C ASP A 389 22.58 -8.62 22.60
N GLU A 390 22.91 -7.43 23.10
CA GLU A 390 22.22 -6.20 22.75
C GLU A 390 22.42 -5.83 21.27
N ASN A 391 23.55 -6.24 20.67
CA ASN A 391 23.94 -5.95 19.27
C ASN A 391 23.41 -6.97 18.24
N ASN A 392 22.51 -7.85 18.65
CA ASN A 392 22.00 -8.89 17.77
C ASN A 392 21.13 -8.32 16.62
N ASP A 393 21.15 -8.99 15.46
CA ASP A 393 20.44 -8.63 14.22
C ASP A 393 18.93 -8.95 14.30
N LYS A 394 18.27 -8.39 15.31
CA LYS A 394 16.86 -8.64 15.62
C LYS A 394 15.96 -8.26 14.45
N PHE A 395 16.18 -7.07 13.87
CA PHE A 395 15.39 -6.60 12.74
C PHE A 395 15.68 -7.40 11.45
N GLY A 396 16.92 -7.86 11.23
CA GLY A 396 17.24 -8.73 10.11
C GLY A 396 16.49 -10.07 10.15
N TRP A 397 16.28 -10.64 11.35
CA TRP A 397 15.41 -11.81 11.51
C TRP A 397 13.95 -11.53 11.15
N VAL A 398 13.42 -10.35 11.50
CA VAL A 398 12.06 -9.95 11.10
C VAL A 398 11.96 -9.80 9.57
N PHE A 399 13.00 -9.29 8.90
CA PHE A 399 13.02 -9.24 7.43
C PHE A 399 13.04 -10.62 6.80
N ARG A 400 13.81 -11.56 7.33
CA ARG A 400 13.86 -12.95 6.83
C ARG A 400 12.52 -13.67 7.00
N PHE A 401 11.83 -13.44 8.11
CA PHE A 401 10.44 -13.90 8.27
C PHE A 401 9.56 -13.34 7.14
N GLY A 402 9.69 -12.03 6.85
CA GLY A 402 9.01 -11.43 5.70
C GLY A 402 9.39 -12.10 4.37
N GLY A 403 10.65 -12.49 4.20
CA GLY A 403 11.13 -13.25 3.04
C GLY A 403 10.49 -14.63 2.90
N ILE A 404 10.23 -15.33 4.01
CA ILE A 404 9.49 -16.62 3.99
C ILE A 404 8.05 -16.38 3.53
N MET A 405 7.38 -15.33 4.04
CA MET A 405 6.03 -14.97 3.61
C MET A 405 5.98 -14.61 2.12
N ALA A 406 7.00 -13.93 1.61
CA ALA A 406 7.11 -13.65 0.17
C ALA A 406 7.29 -14.93 -0.66
N ILE A 407 8.02 -15.94 -0.18
CA ILE A 407 8.09 -17.25 -0.87
C ILE A 407 6.71 -17.91 -0.93
N ILE A 408 5.92 -17.86 0.16
CA ILE A 408 4.53 -18.36 0.16
C ILE A 408 3.70 -17.60 -0.88
N ALA A 409 3.82 -16.27 -0.93
CA ALA A 409 3.14 -15.44 -1.93
C ALA A 409 3.57 -15.80 -3.37
N ALA A 410 4.85 -16.09 -3.61
CA ALA A 410 5.36 -16.53 -4.90
C ALA A 410 4.77 -17.88 -5.35
N ILE A 411 4.64 -18.83 -4.42
CA ILE A 411 4.02 -20.14 -4.68
C ILE A 411 2.54 -19.96 -5.01
N LEU A 412 1.82 -19.16 -4.23
CA LEU A 412 0.40 -18.88 -4.46
C LEU A 412 0.16 -18.16 -5.79
N SER A 413 1.09 -17.30 -6.20
CA SER A 413 1.02 -16.56 -7.46
C SER A 413 1.05 -17.47 -8.70
N ARG A 414 1.66 -18.67 -8.62
CA ARG A 414 1.67 -19.64 -9.74
C ARG A 414 0.28 -20.14 -10.09
N TYR A 415 -0.63 -20.20 -9.13
CA TYR A 415 -2.01 -20.64 -9.35
C TYR A 415 -2.90 -19.56 -9.97
N LEU A 416 -2.34 -18.37 -10.26
CA LEU A 416 -2.99 -17.30 -11.02
C LEU A 416 -2.92 -17.57 -12.53
N ASP A 417 -1.82 -18.14 -13.03
CA ASP A 417 -1.64 -18.48 -14.46
C ASP A 417 -2.68 -19.50 -14.95
N ASP A 418 -3.03 -20.48 -14.10
CA ASP A 418 -3.98 -21.56 -14.43
C ASP A 418 -5.38 -21.06 -14.79
N LEU A 419 -5.75 -19.83 -14.40
CA LEU A 419 -7.04 -19.24 -14.73
C LEU A 419 -7.16 -18.81 -16.20
N HIS A 420 -6.04 -18.43 -16.82
CA HIS A 420 -6.01 -18.05 -18.24
C HIS A 420 -5.93 -19.27 -19.15
N VAL A 421 -5.24 -20.34 -18.71
CA VAL A 421 -5.03 -21.58 -19.50
C VAL A 421 -6.29 -22.44 -19.58
N CYS A 422 -7.14 -22.44 -18.55
CA CYS A 422 -8.43 -23.17 -18.58
C CYS A 422 -9.48 -22.57 -19.55
N ARG A 423 -9.15 -21.52 -20.30
CA ARG A 423 -10.07 -20.81 -21.21
C ARG A 423 -9.75 -21.01 -22.71
N ARG A 424 -8.88 -21.97 -23.07
CA ARG A 424 -8.67 -22.38 -24.46
C ARG A 424 -9.40 -23.66 -24.83
#